data_AF-A0A932JL00-F1
#
_entry.id   AF-A0A932JL00-F1
#
_cell.length_a   1.000
_cell.length_b   1.000
_cell.length_c   1.000
_cell.angle_alpha   90.00
_cell.angle_beta   90.00
_cell.angle_gamma   90.00
#
_symmetry.space_group_name_H-M   'P 1'
#
loop_
_entity.id
_entity.type
_entity.pdbx_description
1 polymer ?
#
loop_
_entity_poly.entity_id
_entity_poly.type
_entity_poly.pdbx_seq_one_letter_code
_entity_poly.pdbx_strand_id
1 'polypeptide(L)'
;MLVASLIVGGDVYYSLTRMMLTECPSVTDRVMQFNTVLLVKIALYLGLMLMISLYVSHRFAGPIYRFEKSCQSLSLGDLTHRVSLRTGDELMELQEEFNGMAAALQALVQKDRNLAQRLSERVEEMSKRLPEEADRAREDLTSLKVELDHLTKSFKV
;
A
#
# COMPACT_ATOMS: atom_id res chain seq x y z
N MET A 1 -16.78 -9.48 -19.65
CA MET A 1 -17.10 -8.49 -20.69
C MET A 1 -16.14 -8.58 -21.88
N LEU A 2 -14.82 -8.39 -21.71
CA LEU A 2 -13.84 -8.47 -22.81
C LEU A 2 -13.80 -9.82 -23.57
N VAL A 3 -13.85 -10.94 -22.84
CA VAL A 3 -13.84 -12.29 -23.46
C VAL A 3 -15.10 -12.51 -24.30
N ALA A 4 -16.27 -12.10 -23.79
CA ALA A 4 -17.53 -12.20 -24.53
C ALA A 4 -17.52 -11.33 -25.80
N SER A 5 -16.99 -10.11 -25.73
CA SER A 5 -16.86 -9.24 -26.92
C SER A 5 -15.87 -9.79 -27.95
N LEU A 6 -14.80 -10.46 -27.53
CA LEU A 6 -13.86 -11.13 -28.44
C LEU A 6 -14.50 -12.31 -29.17
N ILE A 7 -15.27 -13.13 -28.44
CA ILE A 7 -15.96 -14.30 -29.01
C ILE A 7 -17.02 -13.83 -30.02
N VAL A 8 -17.90 -12.91 -29.62
CA VAL A 8 -18.97 -12.42 -30.50
C VAL A 8 -18.39 -11.66 -31.69
N GLY A 9 -17.39 -10.81 -31.47
CA GLY A 9 -16.72 -10.08 -32.55
C GLY A 9 -16.03 -11.02 -33.54
N GLY A 10 -15.38 -12.08 -33.05
CA GLY A 10 -14.74 -13.09 -33.88
C GLY A 10 -15.74 -13.88 -34.73
N ASP A 11 -16.87 -14.29 -34.14
CA ASP A 11 -17.93 -15.02 -34.84
C ASP A 11 -18.60 -14.17 -35.93
N VAL A 12 -18.92 -12.91 -35.61
CA VAL A 12 -19.47 -11.94 -36.58
C VAL A 12 -18.48 -11.70 -37.72
N TYR A 13 -17.20 -11.50 -37.40
CA TYR A 13 -16.14 -11.30 -38.40
C TYR A 13 -15.98 -12.52 -39.33
N TYR A 14 -15.95 -13.72 -38.75
CA TYR A 14 -15.86 -14.96 -39.50
C TYR A 14 -17.07 -15.14 -40.43
N SER A 15 -18.28 -14.93 -39.91
CA SER A 15 -19.53 -15.04 -40.66
C SER A 15 -19.60 -14.06 -41.83
N LEU A 16 -19.25 -12.79 -41.61
CA LEU A 16 -19.22 -11.76 -42.66
C LEU A 16 -18.16 -12.06 -43.73
N THR A 17 -16.95 -12.46 -43.32
CA THR A 17 -15.87 -12.78 -44.25
C THR A 17 -16.23 -14.00 -45.08
N ARG A 18 -16.81 -15.04 -44.46
CA ARG A 18 -17.27 -16.24 -45.15
C ARG A 18 -18.35 -15.92 -46.19
N MET A 19 -19.34 -15.10 -45.82
CA MET A 19 -20.42 -14.68 -46.72
C MET A 19 -19.89 -13.86 -47.91
N MET A 20 -18.98 -12.91 -47.66
CA MET A 20 -18.36 -12.10 -48.72
C MET A 20 -17.54 -12.94 -49.70
N LEU A 21 -16.76 -13.90 -49.20
CA LEU A 21 -15.93 -14.77 -50.03
C LEU A 21 -16.75 -15.73 -50.89
N THR A 22 -17.92 -16.18 -50.42
CA THR A 22 -18.83 -17.03 -51.21
C THR A 22 -19.58 -16.27 -52.29
N GLU A 23 -20.02 -15.04 -52.01
CA GLU A 23 -20.84 -14.24 -52.92
C GLU A 23 -20.00 -13.47 -53.96
N CYS A 24 -18.77 -13.09 -53.61
CA CYS A 24 -17.89 -12.29 -54.46
C CYS A 24 -16.47 -12.88 -54.49
N PRO A 25 -16.22 -13.96 -55.25
CA PRO A 25 -14.90 -14.61 -55.27
C PRO A 25 -13.78 -13.70 -55.81
N SER A 26 -14.12 -12.65 -56.57
CA SER A 26 -13.16 -11.66 -57.11
C SER A 26 -12.52 -10.74 -56.06
N VAL A 27 -13.00 -10.73 -54.80
CA VAL A 27 -12.40 -9.94 -53.71
C VAL A 27 -11.47 -10.74 -52.80
N THR A 28 -11.30 -12.05 -53.04
CA THR A 28 -10.54 -12.96 -52.17
C THR A 28 -9.12 -12.45 -51.88
N ASP A 29 -8.39 -12.02 -52.91
CA ASP A 29 -7.02 -11.53 -52.74
C ASP A 29 -6.96 -10.24 -51.89
N ARG A 30 -7.93 -9.34 -52.06
CA ARG A 30 -8.02 -8.09 -51.28
C ARG A 30 -8.35 -8.38 -49.82
N VAL A 31 -9.26 -9.33 -49.56
CA VAL A 31 -9.60 -9.78 -48.21
C VAL A 31 -8.41 -10.46 -47.54
N MET A 32 -7.68 -11.31 -48.26
CA MET A 32 -6.46 -11.95 -47.74
C MET A 32 -5.40 -10.91 -47.37
N GLN A 33 -5.12 -9.94 -48.24
CA GLN A 33 -4.17 -8.85 -47.93
C GLN A 33 -4.60 -8.04 -46.70
N PHE A 34 -5.88 -7.67 -46.60
CA PHE A 34 -6.41 -6.98 -45.44
C PHE A 34 -6.25 -7.80 -44.15
N ASN A 35 -6.58 -9.10 -44.20
CA ASN A 35 -6.46 -10.01 -43.07
C ASN A 35 -5.00 -10.17 -42.62
N THR A 36 -4.05 -10.28 -43.55
CA THR A 36 -2.62 -10.35 -43.21
C THR A 36 -2.17 -9.09 -42.48
N VAL A 37 -2.53 -7.90 -42.98
CA VAL A 37 -2.21 -6.63 -42.30
C VAL A 37 -2.88 -6.53 -40.93
N LEU A 38 -4.13 -6.98 -40.82
CA LEU A 38 -4.89 -6.99 -39.56
C LEU A 38 -4.22 -7.92 -38.52
N LEU A 39 -3.82 -9.14 -38.92
CA LEU A 39 -3.13 -10.09 -38.04
C LEU A 39 -1.78 -9.53 -37.55
N VAL A 40 -0.99 -8.90 -38.43
CA VAL A 40 0.27 -8.24 -38.05
C VAL A 40 0.02 -7.14 -37.02
N LYS A 41 -1.00 -6.31 -37.20
CA LYS A 41 -1.37 -5.25 -36.24
C LYS A 41 -1.82 -5.84 -34.90
N ILE A 42 -2.64 -6.89 -34.90
CA ILE A 42 -3.06 -7.57 -33.66
C ILE A 42 -1.83 -8.11 -32.91
N ALA A 43 -0.94 -8.81 -33.60
CA ALA A 43 0.28 -9.34 -32.99
C ALA A 43 1.14 -8.23 -32.39
N LEU A 44 1.29 -7.10 -33.11
CA LEU A 44 2.03 -5.94 -32.63
C LEU A 44 1.40 -5.32 -31.38
N TYR A 45 0.08 -5.15 -31.36
CA TYR A 45 -0.62 -4.60 -30.19
C TYR A 45 -0.57 -5.53 -28.99
N LEU A 46 -0.70 -6.85 -29.19
CA LEU A 46 -0.55 -7.84 -28.12
C LEU A 46 0.88 -7.82 -27.54
N GLY A 47 1.89 -7.76 -28.41
CA GLY A 47 3.29 -7.63 -27.98
C GLY A 47 3.54 -6.35 -27.18
N LEU A 48 3.01 -5.22 -27.66
CA LEU A 48 3.11 -3.93 -26.95
C LEU A 48 2.41 -3.95 -25.59
N MET A 49 1.18 -4.49 -25.53
CA MET A 49 0.44 -4.63 -24.27
C MET A 49 1.16 -5.52 -23.27
N LEU A 50 1.75 -6.63 -23.73
CA LEU A 50 2.55 -7.51 -22.88
C LEU A 50 3.77 -6.77 -22.33
N MET A 51 4.49 -6.04 -23.18
CA MET A 51 5.65 -5.24 -22.76
C MET A 51 5.28 -4.18 -21.71
N ILE A 52 4.21 -3.42 -21.95
CA ILE A 52 3.72 -2.39 -21.01
C ILE A 52 3.31 -3.05 -19.68
N SER A 53 2.56 -4.15 -19.74
CA SER A 53 2.08 -4.86 -18.55
C SER A 53 3.23 -5.36 -17.69
N LEU A 54 4.24 -5.98 -18.30
CA LEU A 54 5.44 -6.45 -17.59
C LEU A 54 6.22 -5.28 -16.99
N TYR A 55 6.40 -4.20 -17.75
CA TYR A 55 7.11 -3.01 -17.31
C TYR A 55 6.44 -2.36 -16.08
N VAL A 56 5.12 -2.12 -16.16
CA VAL A 56 4.34 -1.52 -15.07
C VAL A 56 4.34 -2.44 -13.85
N SER A 57 4.06 -3.74 -14.02
CA SER A 57 3.99 -4.69 -12.90
C SER A 57 5.28 -4.71 -12.08
N HIS A 58 6.44 -4.73 -12.74
CA HIS A 58 7.73 -4.72 -12.05
C HIS A 58 8.04 -3.41 -11.33
N ARG A 59 7.60 -2.27 -11.88
CA ARG A 59 7.90 -0.94 -11.31
C ARG A 59 7.07 -0.64 -10.06
N PHE A 60 5.85 -1.18 -9.95
CA PHE A 60 4.98 -0.99 -8.77
C PHE A 60 5.18 -2.03 -7.67
N ALA A 61 5.48 -3.28 -8.01
CA ALA A 61 5.57 -4.36 -7.02
C ALA A 61 6.63 -4.09 -5.94
N GLY A 62 7.78 -3.53 -6.32
CA GLY A 62 8.87 -3.20 -5.39
C GLY A 62 8.48 -2.14 -4.35
N PRO A 63 8.01 -0.94 -4.78
CA PRO A 63 7.50 0.07 -3.88
C PRO A 63 6.38 -0.42 -2.97
N ILE A 64 5.37 -1.12 -3.51
CA ILE A 64 4.24 -1.65 -2.72
C ILE A 64 4.73 -2.59 -1.62
N TYR A 65 5.66 -3.50 -1.93
CA TYR A 65 6.24 -4.40 -0.94
C TYR A 65 6.99 -3.64 0.18
N ARG A 66 7.69 -2.55 -0.15
CA ARG A 66 8.36 -1.70 0.86
C ARG A 66 7.37 -1.01 1.79
N PHE A 67 6.23 -0.54 1.26
CA PHE A 67 5.14 -0.02 2.09
C PHE A 67 4.54 -1.09 2.98
N GLU A 68 4.24 -2.28 2.45
CA GLU A 68 3.70 -3.39 3.23
C GLU A 68 4.58 -3.72 4.44
N LYS A 69 5.91 -3.80 4.22
CA LYS A 69 6.87 -4.04 5.31
C LYS A 69 6.92 -2.90 6.31
N SER A 70 6.85 -1.66 5.85
CA SER A 70 6.82 -0.50 6.74
C SER A 70 5.53 -0.45 7.56
N CYS A 71 4.38 -0.79 6.98
CA CYS A 71 3.12 -0.92 7.70
C CYS A 71 3.17 -2.03 8.75
N GLN A 72 3.80 -3.17 8.44
CA GLN A 72 4.02 -4.25 9.41
C GLN A 72 4.92 -3.78 10.58
N SER A 73 5.99 -3.05 10.31
CA SER A 73 6.84 -2.48 11.38
C SER A 73 6.07 -1.45 12.22
N LEU A 74 5.28 -0.58 11.58
CA LEU A 74 4.49 0.44 12.25
C LEU A 74 3.40 -0.18 13.14
N SER A 75 2.73 -1.24 12.67
CA SER A 75 1.69 -1.94 13.45
C SER A 75 2.25 -2.70 14.66
N LEU A 76 3.52 -3.10 14.60
CA LEU A 76 4.27 -3.66 15.72
C LEU A 76 4.78 -2.60 16.71
N GLY A 77 4.49 -1.32 16.47
CA GLY A 77 4.86 -0.22 17.35
C GLY A 77 6.21 0.42 17.03
N ASP A 78 6.91 0.04 15.95
CA ASP A 78 8.12 0.72 15.49
C ASP A 78 7.76 1.97 14.68
N LEU A 79 7.69 3.11 15.37
CA LEU A 79 7.41 4.42 14.80
C LEU A 79 8.65 5.10 14.23
N THR A 80 9.83 4.48 14.31
CA THR A 80 11.09 5.00 13.78
C THR A 80 11.33 4.59 12.33
N HIS A 81 10.64 3.54 11.86
CA HIS A 81 10.77 3.05 10.50
C HIS A 81 10.24 4.06 9.47
N ARG A 82 10.91 4.17 8.33
CA ARG A 82 10.53 5.06 7.21
C ARG A 82 10.63 4.32 5.89
N VAL A 83 9.74 4.65 4.97
CA VAL A 83 9.81 4.16 3.60
C VAL A 83 10.85 4.98 2.84
N SER A 84 11.74 4.31 2.11
CA SER A 84 12.69 4.93 1.19
C SER A 84 12.65 4.21 -0.16
N LEU A 85 12.26 4.94 -1.18
CA LEU A 85 12.17 4.58 -2.58
C LEU A 85 13.29 5.27 -3.34
N ARG A 86 13.66 4.69 -4.48
CA ARG A 86 14.70 5.27 -5.33
C ARG A 86 14.13 6.48 -6.07
N THR A 87 14.96 7.47 -6.38
CA THR A 87 14.56 8.60 -7.22
C THR A 87 14.05 8.09 -8.56
N GLY A 88 12.84 8.48 -8.94
CA GLY A 88 12.16 8.01 -10.14
C GLY A 88 11.37 6.71 -9.97
N ASP A 89 11.34 6.11 -8.77
CA ASP A 89 10.34 5.09 -8.45
C ASP A 89 8.93 5.72 -8.51
N GLU A 90 7.93 4.89 -8.80
CA GLU A 90 6.53 5.29 -8.61
C GLU A 90 6.24 5.43 -7.12
N LEU A 91 5.20 6.20 -6.77
CA LEU A 91 4.72 6.38 -5.39
C LEU A 91 5.67 7.19 -4.47
N MET A 92 6.57 8.01 -5.01
CA MET A 92 7.41 8.93 -4.21
C MET A 92 6.56 9.91 -3.38
N GLU A 93 5.46 10.41 -3.92
CA GLU A 93 4.53 11.27 -3.18
C GLU A 93 3.87 10.51 -2.01
N LEU A 94 3.45 9.26 -2.24
CA LEU A 94 2.93 8.41 -1.17
C LEU A 94 3.99 8.12 -0.10
N GLN A 95 5.27 8.02 -0.47
CA GLN A 95 6.34 7.87 0.51
C GLN A 95 6.42 9.08 1.43
N GLU A 96 6.35 10.29 0.86
CA GLU A 96 6.38 11.53 1.63
C GLU A 96 5.20 11.60 2.61
N GLU A 97 3.98 11.36 2.11
CA GLU A 97 2.77 11.34 2.93
C GLU A 97 2.81 10.26 4.02
N PHE A 98 3.24 9.04 3.69
CA PHE A 98 3.37 7.95 4.65
C PHE A 98 4.40 8.27 5.74
N ASN A 99 5.56 8.81 5.36
CA ASN A 99 6.60 9.19 6.31
C ASN A 99 6.17 10.37 7.19
N GLY A 100 5.40 11.31 6.64
CA GLY A 100 4.76 12.38 7.39
C GLY A 100 3.80 11.86 8.44
N MET A 101 2.92 10.91 8.07
CA MET A 101 2.03 10.22 9.01
C MET A 101 2.80 9.48 10.11
N ALA A 102 3.84 8.72 9.76
CA ALA A 102 4.66 8.00 10.73
C ALA A 102 5.37 8.95 11.71
N ALA A 103 5.88 10.09 11.21
CA ALA A 103 6.50 11.11 12.05
C ALA A 103 5.49 11.79 12.99
N ALA A 104 4.27 12.08 12.51
CA ALA A 104 3.21 12.64 13.34
C ALA A 104 2.81 11.67 14.46
N LEU A 105 2.67 10.38 14.16
CA LEU A 105 2.37 9.34 15.15
C LEU A 105 3.50 9.21 16.19
N GLN A 106 4.76 9.22 15.75
CA GLN A 106 5.93 9.21 16.63
C GLN A 106 5.91 10.40 17.59
N ALA A 107 5.62 11.60 17.07
CA ALA A 107 5.55 12.82 17.88
C ALA A 107 4.41 12.78 18.91
N LEU A 108 3.25 12.23 18.55
CA LEU A 108 2.12 12.05 19.47
C LEU A 108 2.50 11.11 20.62
N VAL A 109 3.08 9.95 20.32
CA VAL A 109 3.50 8.99 21.35
C VAL A 109 4.62 9.57 22.24
N GLN A 110 5.56 10.32 21.67
CA GLN A 110 6.59 11.00 22.46
C GLN A 110 5.99 12.03 23.42
N LYS A 111 4.96 12.76 22.97
CA LYS A 111 4.23 13.71 23.81
C LYS A 111 3.53 12.98 24.97
N ASP A 112 2.86 11.87 24.69
CA ASP A 112 2.19 11.07 25.71
C ASP A 112 3.18 10.48 26.71
N ARG A 113 4.36 10.05 26.26
CA ARG A 113 5.44 9.55 27.14
C ARG A 113 5.95 10.64 28.07
N ASN A 114 6.14 11.85 27.56
CA ASN A 114 6.53 13.00 28.37
C ASN A 114 5.44 13.39 29.39
N LEU A 115 4.16 13.28 29.02
CA LEU A 115 3.03 13.51 29.93
C LEU A 115 2.97 12.45 31.02
N ALA A 116 3.11 11.16 30.66
CA ALA A 116 3.15 10.05 31.62
C ALA A 116 4.30 10.23 32.63
N GLN A 117 5.49 10.63 32.17
CA GLN A 117 6.61 10.91 33.06
C GLN A 117 6.30 12.03 34.07
N ARG A 118 5.73 13.16 33.61
CA ARG A 118 5.34 14.28 34.50
C ARG A 118 4.28 13.87 35.51
N LEU A 119 3.33 13.01 35.12
CA LEU A 119 2.33 12.46 36.03
C LEU A 119 2.97 11.54 37.07
N SER A 120 3.88 10.66 36.65
CA SER A 120 4.64 9.78 37.55
C SER A 120 5.47 10.56 38.58
N GLU A 121 6.09 11.66 38.17
CA GLU A 121 6.81 12.57 39.08
C GLU A 121 5.89 13.21 40.12
N ARG A 122 4.69 13.68 39.71
CA ARG A 122 3.69 14.24 40.62
C ARG A 122 3.12 13.20 41.59
N VAL A 123 2.87 11.98 41.11
CA VAL A 123 2.40 10.85 41.93
C VAL A 123 3.43 10.51 43.01
N GLU A 124 4.72 10.49 42.64
CA GLU A 124 5.80 10.27 43.61
C GLU A 124 5.87 11.39 44.66
N GLU A 125 5.70 12.64 44.24
CA GLU A 125 5.69 13.78 45.15
C GLU A 125 4.49 13.72 46.12
N MET A 126 3.31 13.33 45.65
CA MET A 126 2.13 13.12 46.50
C MET A 126 2.35 11.96 47.48
N SER A 127 2.95 10.85 47.03
CA SER A 127 3.24 9.70 47.88
C SER A 127 4.18 10.06 49.05
N LYS A 128 5.20 10.91 48.78
CA LYS A 128 6.10 11.44 49.82
C LYS A 128 5.43 12.35 50.84
N ARG A 129 4.31 12.99 50.49
CA ARG A 129 3.53 13.87 51.38
C ARG A 129 2.48 13.14 52.21
N LEU A 130 2.20 11.87 51.91
CA LEU A 130 1.23 11.08 52.66
C LEU A 130 1.75 10.73 54.07
N PRO A 131 0.91 10.80 55.12
CA PRO A 131 1.25 10.35 56.46
C PRO A 131 1.55 8.85 56.48
N GLU A 132 2.37 8.39 57.44
CA GLU A 132 2.81 6.99 57.51
C GLU A 132 1.65 5.99 57.69
N GLU A 133 0.50 6.43 58.21
CA GLU A 133 -0.70 5.62 58.42
C GLU A 133 -1.49 5.37 57.12
N ALA A 134 -1.16 6.05 56.03
CA ALA A 134 -1.88 5.99 54.75
C ALA A 134 -1.30 4.92 53.80
N ASP A 135 -1.02 3.72 54.31
CA ASP A 135 -0.39 2.63 53.56
C ASP A 135 -1.13 2.25 52.27
N ARG A 136 -2.47 2.14 52.33
CA ARG A 136 -3.29 1.82 51.14
C ARG A 136 -3.17 2.86 50.03
N ALA A 137 -3.18 4.14 50.39
CA ALA A 137 -3.04 5.22 49.42
C ALA A 137 -1.64 5.25 48.78
N ARG A 138 -0.59 4.92 49.55
CA ARG A 138 0.76 4.77 49.01
C ARG A 138 0.87 3.59 48.04
N GLU A 139 0.21 2.47 48.35
CA GLU A 139 0.18 1.29 47.50
C GLU A 139 -0.53 1.59 46.16
N ASP A 140 -1.70 2.25 46.21
CA ASP A 140 -2.47 2.69 45.03
C ASP A 140 -1.68 3.69 44.15
N LEU A 141 -0.97 4.64 44.74
CA LEU A 141 -0.13 5.57 43.98
C LEU A 141 1.06 4.86 43.34
N THR A 142 1.60 3.83 43.99
CA THR A 142 2.71 3.05 43.46
C THR A 142 2.26 2.19 42.27
N SER A 143 1.09 1.56 42.35
CA SER A 143 0.52 0.81 41.23
C SER A 143 0.21 1.71 40.04
N LEU A 144 -0.38 2.89 40.27
CA LEU A 144 -0.70 3.86 39.22
C LEU A 144 0.57 4.38 38.51
N LYS A 145 1.66 4.56 39.26
CA LYS A 145 2.98 4.91 38.69
C LYS A 145 3.51 3.81 37.75
N VAL A 146 3.34 2.54 38.12
CA VAL A 146 3.74 1.39 37.28
C VAL A 146 2.89 1.35 36.00
N GLU A 147 1.58 1.54 36.09
CA GLU A 147 0.69 1.57 34.93
C GLU A 147 1.07 2.70 33.94
N LEU A 148 1.35 3.90 34.45
CA LEU A 148 1.80 5.04 33.64
C LEU A 148 3.11 4.75 32.89
N ASP A 149 4.05 4.05 33.52
CA ASP A 149 5.32 3.68 32.89
C ASP A 149 5.14 2.63 31.77
N HIS A 150 4.11 1.78 31.86
CA HIS A 150 3.80 0.78 30.85
C HIS A 150 3.02 1.32 29.64
N LEU A 151 2.28 2.42 29.80
CA LEU A 151 1.34 2.97 28.80
C LEU A 151 1.97 3.27 27.44
N THR A 152 3.25 3.66 27.41
CA THR A 152 3.97 4.03 26.18
C THR A 152 5.14 3.11 25.85
N LYS A 153 5.39 2.08 26.65
CA LYS A 153 6.52 1.15 26.47
C LYS A 153 6.38 0.24 25.24
N SER A 154 5.15 0.00 24.77
CA SER A 154 4.87 -0.82 23.59
C SER A 154 5.30 -0.16 22.29
N PHE A 155 5.50 1.16 22.28
CA PHE A 155 5.93 1.91 21.11
C PHE A 155 7.42 2.22 21.18
N LYS A 156 8.12 1.88 20.09
CA LYS A 156 9.48 2.33 19.82
C LYS A 156 9.38 3.65 19.07
N VAL A 157 9.66 4.73 19.80
CA VAL A 157 9.72 6.12 19.35
C VAL A 157 11.14 6.64 19.41
#